data_AF-A0A6N2E9N3-F1
#
_entry.id   AF-A0A6N2E9N3-F1
#
_cell.length_a   1.000
_cell.length_b   1.000
_cell.length_c   1.000
_cell.angle_alpha   90.00
_cell.angle_beta   90.00
_cell.angle_gamma   90.00
#
_symmetry.space_group_name_H-M   'P 1'
#
loop_
_entity.id
_entity.type
_entity.pdbx_description
1 polymer ?
#
loop_
_entity_poly.entity_id
_entity_poly.type
_entity_poly.pdbx_seq_one_letter_code
_entity_poly.pdbx_strand_id
1 'polypeptide(L)'
;MPAAAWGGGFPNILVIFALSGFFALSSCGLDVVPFLYPPESPSAIGSGLQFLHDTRNNDTPQSDNFRGYEIYYKFYDFSGVNGETQLQNDRNAIEADPIPPGTARLTARNYRRLRSLRNDGSLETRLPLIPVSIGSAPSIQLLFSGSVGVEGAFVLRNNNEADAARLVRAVDDADANPRLFYGLDQYATNHADIPNTINLLTDSAALRIAFYAVAYGVQPDFRPLYSIPIFLANEIPLDFQ
;
A
#
# COMPACT_ATOMS: atom_id res chain seq x y z
N MET A 1 -46.29 -5.36 -85.20
CA MET A 1 -46.76 -4.07 -84.63
C MET A 1 -48.02 -4.38 -83.81
N PRO A 2 -48.19 -4.00 -82.54
CA PRO A 2 -47.28 -3.34 -81.59
C PRO A 2 -46.85 -4.25 -80.42
N ALA A 3 -45.98 -3.69 -79.57
CA ALA A 3 -45.45 -4.22 -78.31
C ALA A 3 -46.14 -3.55 -77.10
N ALA A 4 -46.15 -4.22 -75.94
CA ALA A 4 -46.09 -3.65 -74.57
C ALA A 4 -46.28 -4.82 -73.58
N ALA A 5 -45.23 -5.40 -72.98
CA ALA A 5 -44.47 -4.91 -71.83
C ALA A 5 -45.31 -4.79 -70.54
N TRP A 6 -45.29 -5.87 -69.74
CA TRP A 6 -45.74 -5.90 -68.36
C TRP A 6 -44.65 -5.28 -67.47
N GLY A 7 -44.88 -4.06 -66.99
CA GLY A 7 -44.04 -3.40 -66.00
C GLY A 7 -44.61 -3.60 -64.60
N GLY A 8 -44.09 -4.59 -63.86
CA GLY A 8 -44.32 -4.71 -62.42
C GLY A 8 -43.42 -3.74 -61.67
N GLY A 9 -44.02 -2.68 -61.12
CA GLY A 9 -43.36 -1.75 -60.20
C GLY A 9 -43.77 -2.03 -58.76
N PHE A 10 -42.84 -2.54 -57.95
CA PHE A 10 -42.87 -2.49 -56.49
C PHE A 10 -41.43 -2.21 -55.99
N PRO A 11 -41.28 -1.62 -54.79
CA PRO A 11 -40.55 -0.36 -54.62
C PRO A 11 -39.08 -0.51 -54.20
N ASN A 12 -38.34 0.58 -54.43
CA ASN A 12 -37.03 0.90 -53.86
C ASN A 12 -37.02 0.83 -52.33
N ILE A 13 -36.82 -0.35 -51.75
CA ILE A 13 -36.44 -0.51 -50.33
C ILE A 13 -35.32 -1.55 -50.25
N LEU A 14 -34.15 -1.24 -50.82
CA LEU A 14 -33.00 -2.13 -50.72
C LEU A 14 -31.65 -1.40 -50.84
N VAL A 15 -31.58 -0.14 -50.40
CA VAL A 15 -30.31 0.63 -50.40
C VAL A 15 -29.99 1.29 -49.04
N ILE A 16 -30.88 1.21 -48.04
CA ILE A 16 -30.63 1.86 -46.73
C ILE A 16 -29.94 0.94 -45.70
N PHE A 17 -29.76 -0.36 -46.00
CA PHE A 17 -29.14 -1.31 -45.05
C PHE A 17 -27.63 -1.54 -45.22
N ALA A 18 -26.98 -0.96 -46.25
CA ALA A 18 -25.55 -1.16 -46.48
C ALA A 18 -24.64 -0.11 -45.81
N LEU A 19 -25.19 0.96 -45.23
CA LEU A 19 -24.43 2.05 -44.61
C LEU A 19 -24.53 2.13 -43.08
N SER A 20 -25.31 1.24 -42.46
CA SER A 20 -25.48 1.17 -41.00
C SER A 20 -24.60 0.10 -40.32
N GLY A 21 -23.84 -0.68 -41.10
CA GLY A 21 -22.97 -1.75 -40.59
C GLY A 21 -21.51 -1.38 -40.33
N PHE A 22 -21.08 -0.15 -40.62
CA PHE A 22 -19.67 0.26 -40.51
C PHE A 22 -19.32 1.01 -39.21
N PHE A 23 -20.32 1.37 -38.39
CA PHE A 23 -20.09 2.06 -37.11
C PHE A 23 -19.97 1.13 -35.89
N ALA A 24 -20.04 -0.19 -36.07
CA ALA A 24 -20.09 -1.14 -34.96
C ALA A 24 -18.74 -1.71 -34.49
N LEU A 25 -17.60 -1.28 -35.06
CA LEU A 25 -16.28 -1.82 -34.67
C LEU A 25 -15.34 -0.82 -33.98
N SER A 26 -15.79 0.40 -33.72
CA SER A 26 -15.09 1.30 -32.79
C SER A 26 -15.49 0.94 -31.36
N SER A 27 -15.17 -0.28 -30.94
CA SER A 27 -15.02 -0.56 -29.51
C SER A 27 -13.90 0.36 -29.05
N CYS A 28 -14.25 1.46 -28.39
CA CYS A 28 -13.32 2.15 -27.51
C CYS A 28 -12.96 1.13 -26.44
N GLY A 29 -11.95 0.31 -26.71
CA GLY A 29 -11.34 -0.57 -25.73
C GLY A 29 -10.86 0.35 -24.62
N LEU A 30 -11.66 0.50 -23.58
CA LEU A 30 -11.26 1.20 -22.37
C LEU A 30 -9.97 0.52 -21.93
N ASP A 31 -8.90 1.29 -21.91
CA ASP A 31 -7.61 0.83 -21.43
C ASP A 31 -7.85 0.29 -20.02
N VAL A 32 -7.68 -1.03 -19.85
CA VAL A 32 -7.87 -1.67 -18.55
C VAL A 32 -6.68 -1.22 -17.72
N VAL A 33 -6.87 -0.14 -16.97
CA VAL A 33 -5.81 0.39 -16.11
C VAL A 33 -5.46 -0.71 -15.11
N PRO A 34 -4.19 -1.18 -15.09
CA PRO A 34 -3.79 -2.20 -14.14
C PRO A 34 -4.02 -1.69 -12.72
N PHE A 35 -4.68 -2.49 -11.91
CA PHE A 35 -5.07 -2.15 -10.54
C PHE A 35 -4.63 -3.27 -9.61
N LEU A 36 -4.06 -2.92 -8.46
CA LEU A 36 -3.70 -3.88 -7.42
C LEU A 36 -4.71 -3.80 -6.28
N TYR A 37 -5.09 -4.96 -5.76
CA TYR A 37 -5.93 -5.03 -4.58
C TYR A 37 -5.11 -4.73 -3.32
N PRO A 38 -5.63 -3.89 -2.41
CA PRO A 38 -4.97 -3.66 -1.13
C PRO A 38 -4.98 -4.94 -0.27
N PRO A 39 -4.20 -5.00 0.81
CA PRO A 39 -4.28 -6.13 1.75
C PRO A 39 -5.66 -6.26 2.41
N GLU A 40 -6.01 -7.48 2.80
CA GLU A 40 -7.28 -7.81 3.46
C GLU A 40 -7.14 -7.92 4.98
N SER A 41 -8.27 -7.80 5.69
CA SER A 41 -8.41 -8.12 7.12
C SER A 41 -7.32 -7.51 8.03
N PRO A 42 -7.03 -6.20 7.95
CA PRO A 42 -6.11 -5.56 8.89
C PRO A 42 -6.64 -5.69 10.33
N SER A 43 -5.77 -6.10 11.25
CA SER A 43 -6.13 -6.34 12.65
C SER A 43 -4.91 -6.23 13.57
N ALA A 44 -5.16 -5.97 14.86
CA ALA A 44 -4.13 -6.02 15.90
C ALA A 44 -3.95 -7.45 16.42
N ILE A 45 -2.71 -7.85 16.72
CA ILE A 45 -2.36 -9.15 17.30
C ILE A 45 -1.31 -8.99 18.41
N GLY A 46 -1.72 -9.18 19.67
CA GLY A 46 -0.81 -8.97 20.81
C GLY A 46 -0.22 -7.54 20.79
N SER A 47 1.11 -7.43 20.71
CA SER A 47 1.86 -6.17 20.56
C SER A 47 2.17 -5.78 19.11
N GLY A 48 1.50 -6.39 18.13
CA GLY A 48 1.76 -6.21 16.71
C GLY A 48 0.50 -6.01 15.86
N LEU A 49 0.71 -5.97 14.55
CA LEU A 49 -0.32 -5.83 13.52
C LEU A 49 -0.30 -7.04 12.59
N GLN A 50 -1.42 -7.33 11.97
CA GLN A 50 -1.58 -8.40 11.01
C GLN A 50 -2.48 -7.97 9.86
N PHE A 51 -2.18 -8.46 8.67
CA PHE A 51 -3.08 -8.42 7.53
C PHE A 51 -2.91 -9.68 6.68
N LEU A 52 -3.86 -9.90 5.77
CA LEU A 52 -3.85 -11.01 4.83
C LEU A 52 -3.53 -10.51 3.43
N HIS A 53 -2.82 -11.34 2.66
CA HIS A 53 -2.68 -11.10 1.24
C HIS A 53 -4.03 -11.25 0.53
N ASP A 54 -4.38 -10.25 -0.28
CA ASP A 54 -5.55 -10.34 -1.16
C ASP A 54 -5.24 -11.24 -2.35
N THR A 55 -5.83 -12.44 -2.33
CA THR A 55 -5.59 -13.47 -3.32
C THR A 55 -6.00 -13.09 -4.74
N ARG A 56 -6.81 -12.05 -4.94
CA ARG A 56 -7.14 -11.53 -6.28
C ARG A 56 -5.91 -10.93 -6.98
N ASN A 57 -4.86 -10.58 -6.24
CA ASN A 57 -3.58 -10.21 -6.82
C ASN A 57 -2.83 -11.40 -7.45
N ASN A 58 -3.25 -12.65 -7.21
CA ASN A 58 -2.74 -13.83 -7.90
C ASN A 58 -3.46 -14.11 -9.22
N ASP A 59 -4.61 -13.48 -9.45
CA ASP A 59 -5.37 -13.65 -10.69
C ASP A 59 -4.77 -12.81 -11.83
N THR A 60 -4.93 -13.27 -13.06
CA THR A 60 -4.53 -12.52 -14.26
C THR A 60 -5.56 -11.41 -14.55
N PRO A 61 -5.16 -10.16 -14.86
CA PRO A 61 -3.79 -9.70 -15.16
C PRO A 61 -3.00 -9.12 -13.97
N GLN A 62 -3.54 -9.16 -12.74
CA GLN A 62 -2.88 -8.57 -11.57
C GLN A 62 -1.56 -9.26 -11.25
N SER A 63 -1.50 -10.59 -11.36
CA SER A 63 -0.31 -11.38 -11.07
C SER A 63 0.89 -11.05 -11.94
N ASP A 64 0.67 -10.50 -13.15
CA ASP A 64 1.76 -10.04 -14.01
C ASP A 64 2.48 -8.83 -13.43
N ASN A 65 1.76 -8.00 -12.65
CA ASN A 65 2.23 -6.73 -12.14
C ASN A 65 2.57 -6.78 -10.64
N PHE A 66 1.84 -7.55 -9.84
CA PHE A 66 2.00 -7.61 -8.39
C PHE A 66 3.37 -8.17 -7.96
N ARG A 67 3.98 -7.59 -6.93
CA ARG A 67 5.27 -8.03 -6.38
C ARG A 67 5.27 -8.21 -4.86
N GLY A 68 4.32 -7.61 -4.15
CA GLY A 68 4.26 -7.68 -2.69
C GLY A 68 3.70 -6.41 -2.04
N TYR A 69 4.13 -6.09 -0.81
CA TYR A 69 3.59 -4.99 -0.02
C TYR A 69 4.66 -4.02 0.48
N GLU A 70 4.24 -2.76 0.56
CA GLU A 70 4.95 -1.66 1.18
C GLU A 70 4.24 -1.23 2.46
N ILE A 71 5.02 -0.85 3.48
CA ILE A 71 4.50 -0.41 4.76
C ILE A 71 4.97 1.01 5.05
N TYR A 72 4.05 1.85 5.50
CA TYR A 72 4.29 3.23 5.86
C TYR A 72 3.95 3.45 7.32
N TYR A 73 4.70 4.31 7.99
CA TYR A 73 4.50 4.64 9.40
C TYR A 73 4.50 6.14 9.65
N LYS A 74 3.86 6.55 10.75
CA LYS A 74 3.96 7.90 11.29
C LYS A 74 3.76 7.89 12.81
N PHE A 75 4.55 8.71 13.48
CA PHE A 75 4.43 8.94 14.92
C PHE A 75 3.44 10.06 15.25
N TYR A 76 2.74 9.89 16.36
CA TYR A 76 1.77 10.83 16.90
C TYR A 76 2.00 11.06 18.40
N ASP A 77 1.74 12.28 18.82
CA ASP A 77 1.83 12.73 20.21
C ASP A 77 0.45 12.72 20.88
N PHE A 78 0.26 11.79 21.81
CA PHE A 78 -0.94 11.59 22.62
C PHE A 78 -0.78 12.10 24.07
N SER A 79 0.23 12.91 24.38
CA SER A 79 0.36 13.58 25.69
C SER A 79 -0.77 14.58 25.96
N GLY A 80 -1.62 14.85 24.95
CA GLY A 80 -2.87 15.59 25.05
C GLY A 80 -3.88 15.23 23.95
N VAL A 81 -4.92 16.05 23.76
CA VAL A 81 -6.06 15.78 22.85
C VAL A 81 -5.72 15.91 21.36
N ASN A 82 -4.57 16.48 21.03
CA ASN A 82 -4.19 16.82 19.67
C ASN A 82 -3.79 15.61 18.81
N GLY A 83 -3.18 14.58 19.41
CA GLY A 83 -2.72 13.38 18.70
C GLY A 83 -3.84 12.62 18.00
N GLU A 84 -4.89 12.31 18.75
CA GLU A 84 -6.08 11.62 18.23
C GLU A 84 -6.74 12.41 17.09
N THR A 85 -6.90 13.72 17.29
CA THR A 85 -7.50 14.61 16.28
C THR A 85 -6.62 14.67 15.03
N GLN A 86 -5.30 14.73 15.18
CA GLN A 86 -4.37 14.76 14.06
C GLN A 86 -4.36 13.43 13.31
N LEU A 87 -4.36 12.30 14.02
CA LEU A 87 -4.48 10.97 13.43
C LEU A 87 -5.76 10.86 12.61
N GLN A 88 -6.90 11.22 13.19
CA GLN A 88 -8.18 11.17 12.49
C GLN A 88 -8.22 12.09 11.26
N ASN A 89 -7.65 13.28 11.34
CA ASN A 89 -7.56 14.21 10.21
C ASN A 89 -6.69 13.65 9.07
N ASP A 90 -5.56 13.03 9.40
CA ASP A 90 -4.70 12.39 8.41
C ASP A 90 -5.39 11.18 7.78
N ARG A 91 -6.04 10.34 8.59
CA ARG A 91 -6.83 9.19 8.12
C ARG A 91 -7.93 9.63 7.16
N ASN A 92 -8.74 10.62 7.54
CA ASN A 92 -9.79 11.16 6.68
C ASN A 92 -9.23 11.66 5.34
N ALA A 93 -8.03 12.28 5.35
CA ALA A 93 -7.41 12.78 4.13
C ALA A 93 -6.80 11.68 3.24
N ILE A 94 -6.26 10.62 3.86
CA ILE A 94 -5.68 9.48 3.13
C ILE A 94 -6.80 8.62 2.54
N GLU A 95 -7.82 8.32 3.33
CA GLU A 95 -8.93 7.41 3.03
C GLU A 95 -10.10 8.07 2.22
N ALA A 96 -10.01 9.36 1.86
CA ALA A 96 -11.09 10.09 1.16
C ALA A 96 -11.38 9.64 -0.29
N ASP A 97 -12.65 9.51 -0.66
CA ASP A 97 -13.14 9.18 -2.01
C ASP A 97 -13.29 10.43 -2.92
N PRO A 98 -13.04 10.39 -4.26
CA PRO A 98 -12.47 9.32 -5.08
C PRO A 98 -10.96 9.16 -4.86
N ILE A 99 -10.52 7.93 -4.56
CA ILE A 99 -9.13 7.61 -4.19
C ILE A 99 -8.29 7.30 -5.44
N PRO A 100 -7.32 8.15 -5.84
CA PRO A 100 -6.28 7.70 -6.75
C PRO A 100 -5.36 6.70 -6.02
N PRO A 101 -5.02 5.55 -6.63
CA PRO A 101 -4.07 4.60 -6.04
C PRO A 101 -2.70 5.25 -5.81
N GLY A 102 -1.94 4.70 -4.87
CA GLY A 102 -0.57 5.15 -4.60
C GLY A 102 -0.33 5.81 -3.26
N THR A 103 0.88 6.34 -3.14
CA THR A 103 1.49 6.73 -1.86
C THR A 103 1.55 8.25 -1.68
N ALA A 104 1.12 9.03 -2.68
CA ALA A 104 1.20 10.50 -2.66
C ALA A 104 0.51 11.13 -1.44
N ARG A 105 -0.65 10.61 -1.03
CA ARG A 105 -1.37 11.10 0.15
C ARG A 105 -0.67 10.75 1.46
N LEU A 106 -0.05 9.58 1.53
CA LEU A 106 0.79 9.19 2.67
C LEU A 106 1.95 10.18 2.80
N THR A 107 2.69 10.42 1.72
CA THR A 107 3.81 11.37 1.70
C THR A 107 3.37 12.79 2.03
N ALA A 108 2.25 13.26 1.48
CA ALA A 108 1.69 14.58 1.79
C ALA A 108 1.28 14.75 3.27
N ARG A 109 1.05 13.63 3.97
CA ARG A 109 0.77 13.59 5.41
C ARG A 109 1.99 13.20 6.25
N ASN A 110 3.20 13.23 5.67
CA ASN A 110 4.47 12.92 6.33
C ASN A 110 4.56 11.48 6.84
N TYR A 111 3.81 10.55 6.26
CA TYR A 111 4.08 9.12 6.47
C TYR A 111 5.36 8.74 5.75
N ARG A 112 6.13 7.86 6.38
CA ARG A 112 7.44 7.43 5.90
C ARG A 112 7.42 5.94 5.61
N ARG A 113 8.10 5.53 4.55
CA ARG A 113 8.23 4.13 4.17
C ARG A 113 9.11 3.41 5.20
N LEU A 114 8.67 2.26 5.71
CA LEU A 114 9.51 1.36 6.48
C LEU A 114 10.65 0.81 5.62
N ARG A 115 11.79 0.55 6.24
CA ARG A 115 12.94 -0.07 5.58
C ARG A 115 13.29 -1.36 6.30
N SER A 116 14.03 -2.24 5.65
CA SER A 116 14.59 -3.44 6.27
C SER A 116 16.11 -3.38 6.27
N LEU A 117 16.72 -4.07 7.23
CA LEU A 117 18.15 -4.36 7.23
C LEU A 117 18.39 -5.75 6.67
N ARG A 118 19.50 -5.89 5.95
CA ARG A 118 20.11 -7.17 5.62
C ARG A 118 20.76 -7.79 6.86
N ASN A 119 21.12 -9.06 6.75
CA ASN A 119 21.84 -9.79 7.81
C ASN A 119 23.19 -9.16 8.17
N ASP A 120 23.81 -8.42 7.25
CA ASP A 120 25.06 -7.69 7.46
C ASP A 120 24.84 -6.30 8.11
N GLY A 121 23.59 -5.92 8.42
CA GLY A 121 23.23 -4.63 9.00
C GLY A 121 23.12 -3.49 8.00
N SER A 122 23.35 -3.72 6.71
CA SER A 122 23.14 -2.71 5.66
C SER A 122 21.66 -2.53 5.33
N LEU A 123 21.29 -1.34 4.85
CA LEU A 123 19.93 -1.06 4.39
C LEU A 123 19.59 -1.88 3.14
N GLU A 124 18.46 -2.58 3.19
CA GLU A 124 17.81 -3.20 2.05
C GLU A 124 17.04 -2.11 1.28
N THR A 125 17.44 -1.87 0.04
CA THR A 125 16.80 -0.88 -0.85
C THR A 125 15.81 -1.50 -1.82
N ARG A 126 15.65 -2.83 -1.80
CA ARG A 126 14.77 -3.56 -2.72
C ARG A 126 13.31 -3.20 -2.46
N LEU A 127 12.56 -3.08 -3.56
CA LEU A 127 11.11 -3.02 -3.57
C LEU A 127 10.55 -4.37 -4.06
N PRO A 128 9.44 -4.85 -3.49
CA PRO A 128 8.77 -4.31 -2.30
C PRO A 128 9.50 -4.64 -0.99
N LEU A 129 9.13 -3.98 0.10
CA LEU A 129 9.57 -4.28 1.46
C LEU A 129 9.25 -5.73 1.84
N ILE A 130 8.03 -6.17 1.51
CA ILE A 130 7.52 -7.51 1.79
C ILE A 130 7.24 -8.18 0.44
N PRO A 131 8.17 -8.96 -0.12
CA PRO A 131 7.91 -9.72 -1.34
C PRO A 131 6.83 -10.78 -1.09
N VAL A 132 5.97 -10.99 -2.08
CA VAL A 132 4.96 -12.05 -2.04
C VAL A 132 5.02 -12.81 -3.36
N SER A 133 5.26 -14.12 -3.26
CA SER A 133 5.30 -15.01 -4.42
C SER A 133 3.89 -15.21 -4.98
N ILE A 134 3.77 -15.22 -6.31
CA ILE A 134 2.49 -15.48 -6.98
C ILE A 134 1.97 -16.88 -6.62
N GLY A 135 0.67 -16.98 -6.37
CA GLY A 135 0.00 -18.21 -5.96
C GLY A 135 0.14 -18.53 -4.46
N SER A 136 0.79 -17.66 -3.69
CA SER A 136 0.79 -17.76 -2.23
C SER A 136 -0.36 -16.97 -1.60
N ALA A 137 -0.75 -17.35 -0.39
CA ALA A 137 -1.76 -16.64 0.41
C ALA A 137 -1.21 -16.37 1.81
N PRO A 138 -0.14 -15.57 1.94
CA PRO A 138 0.52 -15.37 3.20
C PRO A 138 -0.37 -14.56 4.15
N SER A 139 -0.37 -14.94 5.41
CA SER A 139 -0.68 -14.00 6.48
C SER A 139 0.59 -13.23 6.80
N ILE A 140 0.50 -11.91 6.88
CA ILE A 140 1.63 -11.02 7.14
C ILE A 140 1.45 -10.43 8.53
N GLN A 141 2.43 -10.65 9.39
CA GLN A 141 2.46 -10.10 10.74
C GLN A 141 3.60 -9.08 10.85
N LEU A 142 3.35 -8.00 11.58
CA LEU A 142 4.29 -6.98 11.98
C LEU A 142 4.32 -7.03 13.51
N LEU A 143 5.29 -7.75 14.08
CA LEU A 143 5.39 -7.94 15.53
C LEU A 143 6.45 -7.04 16.14
N PHE A 144 6.08 -6.16 17.08
CA PHE A 144 7.07 -5.42 17.87
C PHE A 144 7.77 -6.38 18.85
N SER A 145 9.10 -6.53 18.75
CA SER A 145 9.90 -7.37 19.66
C SER A 145 10.89 -6.54 20.47
N GLY A 146 10.77 -6.63 21.81
CA GLY A 146 11.72 -6.07 22.78
C GLY A 146 12.64 -7.12 23.42
N SER A 147 12.76 -8.32 22.85
CA SER A 147 13.62 -9.37 23.43
C SER A 147 15.05 -9.32 22.87
N VAL A 148 16.01 -9.33 23.80
CA VAL A 148 17.47 -9.28 23.59
C VAL A 148 17.91 -10.25 22.49
N GLY A 149 18.38 -9.71 21.37
CA GLY A 149 18.91 -10.43 20.21
C GLY A 149 18.23 -10.09 18.88
N VAL A 150 16.99 -9.60 18.89
CA VAL A 150 16.23 -9.15 17.70
C VAL A 150 15.48 -7.82 18.02
N GLU A 151 16.11 -6.96 18.81
CA GLU A 151 15.46 -5.77 19.38
C GLU A 151 15.09 -4.73 18.32
N GLY A 152 13.85 -4.22 18.43
CA GLY A 152 13.39 -3.01 17.74
C GLY A 152 12.99 -3.17 16.28
N ALA A 153 12.72 -4.41 15.86
CA ALA A 153 12.24 -4.74 14.52
C ALA A 153 10.83 -5.31 14.54
N PHE A 154 10.04 -4.98 13.53
CA PHE A 154 8.84 -5.76 13.19
C PHE A 154 9.27 -7.06 12.53
N VAL A 155 8.89 -8.21 13.09
CA VAL A 155 9.15 -9.51 12.46
C VAL A 155 8.05 -9.82 11.45
N LEU A 156 8.42 -9.95 10.18
CA LEU A 156 7.56 -10.54 9.15
C LEU A 156 7.41 -12.04 9.43
N ARG A 157 6.19 -12.49 9.72
CA ARG A 157 5.87 -13.93 9.66
C ARG A 157 4.96 -14.16 8.47
N ASN A 158 5.38 -15.07 7.62
CA ASN A 158 4.61 -15.65 6.53
C ASN A 158 4.60 -17.17 6.77
N ASN A 159 3.44 -17.82 6.65
CA ASN A 159 3.29 -19.26 6.90
C ASN A 159 4.24 -20.14 6.07
N ASN A 160 4.87 -19.60 5.02
CA ASN A 160 5.77 -20.31 4.11
C ASN A 160 7.21 -19.77 4.00
N GLU A 161 7.57 -18.66 4.67
CA GLU A 161 8.92 -18.08 4.53
C GLU A 161 9.49 -17.69 5.90
N ALA A 162 10.66 -18.27 6.21
CA ALA A 162 11.40 -18.12 7.46
C ALA A 162 12.14 -16.76 7.60
N ASP A 163 11.79 -15.76 6.78
CA ASP A 163 12.55 -14.53 6.66
C ASP A 163 12.00 -13.44 7.58
N ALA A 164 12.43 -13.51 8.85
CA ALA A 164 12.28 -12.41 9.79
C ALA A 164 13.15 -11.22 9.34
N ALA A 165 12.59 -10.31 8.55
CA ALA A 165 13.26 -9.06 8.20
C ALA A 165 13.32 -8.12 9.42
N ARG A 166 14.47 -7.48 9.64
CA ARG A 166 14.59 -6.45 10.69
C ARG A 166 14.12 -5.11 10.15
N LEU A 167 12.92 -4.67 10.53
CA LEU A 167 12.39 -3.38 10.08
C LEU A 167 12.95 -2.20 10.89
N VAL A 168 13.26 -1.12 10.19
CA VAL A 168 13.87 0.10 10.72
C VAL A 168 13.17 1.35 10.20
N ARG A 169 13.40 2.44 10.92
CA ARG A 169 13.01 3.81 10.58
C ARG A 169 14.07 4.45 9.70
N ALA A 170 13.63 5.30 8.79
CA ALA A 170 14.50 6.14 7.98
C ALA A 170 13.98 7.58 8.00
N VAL A 171 14.88 8.55 8.13
CA VAL A 171 14.49 9.95 8.17
C VAL A 171 14.00 10.44 6.80
N ASP A 172 14.51 9.86 5.73
CA ASP A 172 14.00 10.03 4.38
C ASP A 172 14.52 8.88 3.50
N ASP A 173 14.18 8.90 2.21
CA ASP A 173 14.63 7.86 1.28
C ASP A 173 16.15 7.84 1.05
N ALA A 174 16.86 8.92 1.38
CA ALA A 174 18.29 9.10 1.22
C ALA A 174 19.10 8.88 2.53
N ASP A 175 18.42 8.72 3.67
CA ASP A 175 19.05 8.52 4.96
C ASP A 175 19.76 7.16 5.02
N ALA A 176 21.08 7.21 5.11
CA ALA A 176 21.94 6.04 5.22
C ALA A 176 22.04 5.50 6.65
N ASN A 177 21.49 6.21 7.65
CA ASN A 177 21.59 5.88 9.06
C ASN A 177 20.23 5.35 9.60
N PRO A 178 19.94 4.06 9.42
CA PRO A 178 18.69 3.49 9.91
C PRO A 178 18.59 3.62 11.43
N ARG A 179 17.38 3.88 11.92
CA ARG A 179 17.08 3.97 13.35
C ARG A 179 16.16 2.83 13.76
N LEU A 180 16.38 2.27 14.92
CA LEU A 180 15.52 1.23 15.47
C LEU A 180 14.23 1.84 16.06
N PHE A 181 13.22 0.99 16.26
CA PHE A 181 12.00 1.34 16.99
C PHE A 181 12.12 1.08 18.51
N TYR A 182 13.32 0.87 19.02
CA TYR A 182 13.57 0.51 20.43
C TYR A 182 14.68 1.36 21.03
N GLY A 183 14.59 1.63 22.33
CA GLY A 183 15.52 2.47 23.09
C GLY A 183 15.14 3.95 23.08
N LEU A 184 14.95 4.55 24.26
CA LEU A 184 14.59 5.97 24.43
C LEU A 184 15.59 6.93 23.76
N ASP A 185 16.86 6.54 23.66
CA ASP A 185 17.92 7.28 22.98
C ASP A 185 17.66 7.43 21.48
N GLN A 186 16.99 6.45 20.85
CA GLN A 186 16.56 6.52 19.45
C GLN A 186 15.45 7.54 19.22
N TYR A 187 14.93 8.14 20.29
CA TYR A 187 13.87 9.14 20.26
C TYR A 187 14.28 10.47 20.88
N ALA A 188 15.58 10.76 20.94
CA ALA A 188 16.04 12.10 21.28
C ALA A 188 15.32 13.17 20.42
N THR A 189 14.99 14.31 21.04
CA THR A 189 14.41 15.46 20.36
C THR A 189 15.27 15.85 19.15
N ASN A 190 14.65 16.24 18.02
CA ASN A 190 15.25 16.57 16.71
C ASN A 190 15.25 15.48 15.64
N HIS A 191 14.61 14.34 15.87
CA HIS A 191 14.36 13.36 14.81
C HIS A 191 13.16 13.80 13.95
N ALA A 192 13.35 13.97 12.64
CA ALA A 192 12.31 14.56 11.79
C ALA A 192 11.03 13.69 11.64
N ASP A 193 11.10 12.39 11.97
CA ASP A 193 9.94 11.50 12.02
C ASP A 193 9.20 11.54 13.36
N ILE A 194 9.79 12.13 14.41
CA ILE A 194 9.23 12.17 15.76
C ILE A 194 8.67 13.56 16.03
N PRO A 195 7.46 13.68 16.62
CA PRO A 195 6.93 14.96 17.06
C PRO A 195 7.88 15.63 18.08
N ASN A 196 8.33 16.85 17.78
CA ASN A 196 9.23 17.63 18.66
C ASN A 196 8.55 18.13 19.95
N THR A 197 7.28 17.82 20.15
CA THR A 197 6.45 18.28 21.27
C THR A 197 6.53 17.37 22.50
N ILE A 198 7.09 16.16 22.37
CA ILE A 198 7.09 15.16 23.44
C ILE A 198 8.43 15.16 24.19
N ASN A 199 8.37 15.20 25.51
CA ASN A 199 9.49 14.80 26.36
C ASN A 199 9.39 13.32 26.71
N LEU A 200 10.06 12.49 25.91
CA LEU A 200 9.98 11.03 26.02
C LEU A 200 10.68 10.46 27.26
N LEU A 201 11.47 11.26 27.97
CA LEU A 201 12.03 10.88 29.27
C LEU A 201 10.99 10.88 30.39
N THR A 202 9.86 11.56 30.19
CA THR A 202 8.81 11.71 31.21
C THR A 202 7.45 11.14 30.79
N ASP A 203 7.21 10.94 29.50
CA ASP A 203 5.91 10.48 28.99
C ASP A 203 6.06 9.61 27.73
N SER A 204 6.68 8.44 27.89
CA SER A 204 6.82 7.47 26.79
C SER A 204 5.47 6.93 26.29
N ALA A 205 4.47 6.84 27.16
CA ALA A 205 3.13 6.36 26.84
C ALA A 205 2.35 7.29 25.89
N ALA A 206 2.80 8.54 25.73
CA ALA A 206 2.24 9.49 24.79
C ALA A 206 2.64 9.23 23.33
N LEU A 207 3.71 8.49 23.05
CA LEU A 207 4.14 8.28 21.66
C LEU A 207 3.46 7.04 21.07
N ARG A 208 2.69 7.25 20.01
CA ARG A 208 1.97 6.19 19.28
C ARG A 208 2.42 6.15 17.82
N ILE A 209 2.42 4.95 17.23
CA ILE A 209 2.73 4.75 15.81
C ILE A 209 1.50 4.25 15.07
N ALA A 210 1.18 4.89 13.95
CA ALA A 210 0.19 4.44 12.99
C ALA A 210 0.87 3.81 11.78
N PHE A 211 0.25 2.77 11.21
CA PHE A 211 0.76 2.07 10.02
C PHE A 211 -0.27 1.97 8.90
N TYR A 212 0.22 2.11 7.67
CA TYR A 212 -0.50 1.80 6.45
C TYR A 212 0.23 0.73 5.66
N ALA A 213 -0.53 -0.12 4.97
CA ALA A 213 0.00 -1.01 3.95
C ALA A 213 -0.54 -0.64 2.57
N VAL A 214 0.30 -0.86 1.56
CA VAL A 214 -0.02 -0.63 0.15
C VAL A 214 0.51 -1.80 -0.66
N ALA A 215 -0.29 -2.41 -1.54
CA ALA A 215 0.21 -3.37 -2.49
C ALA A 215 1.13 -2.67 -3.49
N TYR A 216 2.22 -3.31 -3.86
CA TYR A 216 3.21 -2.82 -4.80
C TYR A 216 3.35 -3.78 -5.97
N GLY A 217 3.50 -3.19 -7.15
CA GLY A 217 3.77 -3.89 -8.39
C GLY A 217 4.48 -2.99 -9.39
N VAL A 218 4.70 -3.53 -10.57
CA VAL A 218 5.39 -2.87 -11.66
C VAL A 218 4.63 -3.14 -12.95
N GLN A 219 4.30 -2.08 -13.67
CA GLN A 219 3.63 -2.15 -14.98
C GLN A 219 4.59 -2.71 -16.06
N PRO A 220 4.09 -3.12 -17.24
CA PRO A 220 4.94 -3.59 -18.33
C PRO A 220 5.99 -2.57 -18.80
N ASP A 221 5.75 -1.29 -18.57
CA ASP A 221 6.67 -0.18 -18.88
C ASP A 221 7.59 0.21 -17.71
N PHE A 222 7.69 -0.66 -16.69
CA PHE A 222 8.50 -0.50 -15.49
C PHE A 222 8.08 0.62 -14.54
N ARG A 223 6.93 1.28 -14.78
CA ARG A 223 6.41 2.26 -13.81
C ARG A 223 5.86 1.55 -12.57
N PRO A 224 6.07 2.12 -11.38
CA PRO A 224 5.53 1.53 -10.17
C PRO A 224 4.00 1.60 -10.19
N LEU A 225 3.39 0.53 -9.70
CA LEU A 225 1.95 0.38 -9.53
C LEU A 225 1.67 0.15 -8.05
N TYR A 226 0.62 0.79 -7.54
CA TYR A 226 0.25 0.70 -6.15
C TYR A 226 -1.26 0.46 -6.01
N SER A 227 -1.68 -0.16 -4.91
CA SER A 227 -3.09 -0.13 -4.50
C SER A 227 -3.43 1.20 -3.81
N ILE A 228 -4.69 1.33 -3.39
CA ILE A 228 -5.05 2.27 -2.34
C ILE A 228 -4.37 1.88 -1.01
N PRO A 229 -3.98 2.84 -0.15
CA PRO A 229 -3.50 2.55 1.20
C PRO A 229 -4.60 2.02 2.12
N ILE A 230 -4.27 1.04 2.96
CA ILE A 230 -5.14 0.55 4.04
C ILE A 230 -4.48 0.74 5.39
N PHE A 231 -5.24 1.28 6.35
CA PHE A 231 -4.84 1.40 7.75
C PHE A 231 -4.79 0.02 8.41
N LEU A 232 -3.67 -0.32 9.04
CA LEU A 232 -3.43 -1.69 9.55
C LEU A 232 -4.07 -2.03 10.91
N ALA A 233 -4.96 -1.15 11.39
CA ALA A 233 -5.56 -1.15 12.72
C ALA A 233 -4.63 -0.62 13.83
N ASN A 234 -5.26 -0.22 14.94
CA ASN A 234 -4.75 0.28 16.23
C ASN A 234 -3.32 0.82 16.27
N GLU A 235 -3.16 2.03 16.79
CA GLU A 235 -1.87 2.51 17.30
C GLU A 235 -1.13 1.49 18.17
N ILE A 236 0.16 1.35 17.93
CA ILE A 236 1.03 0.58 18.82
C ILE A 236 1.66 1.57 19.82
N PRO A 237 1.40 1.42 21.14
CA PRO A 237 2.17 2.14 22.15
C PRO A 237 3.60 1.60 22.19
N LEU A 238 4.58 2.49 22.30
CA LEU A 238 5.96 2.10 22.51
C LEU A 238 6.21 1.92 24.01
N ASP A 239 6.20 0.68 24.48
CA ASP A 239 6.63 0.36 25.84
C ASP A 239 8.15 0.18 25.85
N PHE A 240 8.86 1.15 26.42
CA PHE A 240 10.31 1.11 26.61
C PHE A 240 10.60 0.60 28.03
N GLN A 241 10.39 -0.70 28.27
CA GLN A 241 10.82 -1.34 29.53
C GLN A 241 12.31 -1.67 29.51
#